data_AF-A0ABD4XL70-F1
#
_entry.id   AF-A0ABD4XL70-F1
#
_cell.length_a   1.000
_cell.length_b   1.000
_cell.length_c   1.000
_cell.angle_alpha   90.00
_cell.angle_beta   90.00
_cell.angle_gamma   90.00
#
_symmetry.space_group_name_H-M   'P 1'
#
loop_
_entity.id
_entity.type
_entity.pdbx_description
1 polymer ?
#
loop_
_entity_poly.entity_id
_entity_poly.type
_entity_poly.pdbx_seq_one_letter_code
_entity_poly.pdbx_strand_id
1 'polypeptide(L)'
;MTNTDTRTMTVTRVQINDGSLWSADFSKDKLESSGITTMLNTGNVFSMSASSRVGWDLTNLNVIVTVQLPNGQTKDFKTQVK
;
A
#
# COMPACT_ATOMS: atom_id res chain seq x y z
N MET A 1 17.63 23.53 -3.42
CA MET A 1 17.85 22.66 -2.25
C MET A 1 17.06 21.39 -2.46
N THR A 2 17.72 20.30 -2.87
CA THR A 2 17.11 18.96 -2.84
C THR A 2 17.03 18.55 -1.37
N ASN A 3 15.84 18.65 -0.79
CA ASN A 3 15.60 18.22 0.57
C ASN A 3 15.63 16.68 0.56
N THR A 4 16.81 16.10 0.77
CA THR A 4 16.97 14.65 0.83
C THR A 4 16.50 14.21 2.22
N ASP A 5 15.19 14.14 2.39
CA ASP A 5 14.58 13.60 3.60
C ASP A 5 14.97 12.12 3.72
N THR A 6 15.85 11.79 4.65
CA THR A 6 16.37 10.44 4.86
C THR A 6 15.47 9.59 5.75
N ARG A 7 14.34 10.13 6.21
CA ARG A 7 13.46 9.43 7.13
C ARG A 7 12.73 8.29 6.42
N THR A 8 12.73 7.12 7.05
CA THR A 8 12.07 5.91 6.57
C THR A 8 10.59 5.92 6.95
N MET A 9 9.73 5.59 6.00
CA MET A 9 8.32 5.27 6.22
C MET A 9 8.12 3.76 6.11
N THR A 10 7.06 3.24 6.73
CA THR A 10 6.73 1.81 6.65
C THR A 10 5.30 1.63 6.18
N VAL A 11 5.09 0.87 5.10
CA VAL A 11 3.76 0.38 4.72
C VAL A 11 3.32 -0.66 5.72
N THR A 12 2.24 -0.39 6.46
CA THR A 12 1.74 -1.28 7.51
C THR A 12 0.53 -2.10 7.06
N ARG A 13 -0.18 -1.64 6.04
CA ARG A 13 -1.39 -2.28 5.52
C ARG A 13 -1.66 -1.87 4.08
N VAL A 14 -2.12 -2.80 3.26
CA VAL A 14 -2.71 -2.53 1.94
C VAL A 14 -4.09 -3.16 1.87
N GLN A 15 -5.10 -2.34 1.62
CA GLN A 15 -6.47 -2.79 1.37
C GLN A 15 -6.82 -2.56 -0.08
N ILE A 16 -7.44 -3.55 -0.70
CA ILE A 16 -7.95 -3.47 -2.06
C ILE A 16 -9.45 -3.79 -2.01
N ASN A 17 -10.26 -2.88 -2.53
CA ASN A 17 -11.71 -2.98 -2.56
C ASN A 17 -12.19 -2.64 -3.96
N ASP A 18 -12.95 -3.54 -4.59
CA ASP A 18 -13.51 -3.35 -5.93
C ASP A 18 -15.00 -2.94 -5.91
N GLY A 19 -15.55 -2.64 -4.74
CA GLY A 19 -16.97 -2.31 -4.54
C GLY A 19 -17.87 -3.55 -4.41
N SER A 20 -17.32 -4.75 -4.54
CA SER A 20 -18.04 -6.01 -4.33
C SER A 20 -17.82 -6.57 -2.91
N LEU A 21 -18.32 -7.78 -2.65
CA LEU A 21 -18.02 -8.52 -1.41
C LEU A 21 -16.55 -8.99 -1.35
N TRP A 22 -15.81 -8.91 -2.45
CA TRP A 22 -14.42 -9.30 -2.52
C TRP A 22 -13.52 -8.11 -2.17
N SER A 23 -12.85 -8.24 -1.02
CA SER A 23 -11.79 -7.31 -0.63
C SER A 23 -10.56 -8.09 -0.23
N ALA A 24 -9.40 -7.51 -0.49
CA ALA A 24 -8.12 -8.06 -0.05
C ALA A 24 -7.52 -7.15 1.01
N ASP A 25 -7.07 -7.74 2.11
CA ASP A 25 -6.45 -7.05 3.22
C ASP A 25 -5.12 -7.71 3.58
N PHE A 26 -4.05 -6.96 3.32
CA PHE A 26 -2.67 -7.36 3.53
C PHE A 26 -2.10 -6.56 4.70
N SER A 27 -1.81 -7.24 5.81
CA SER A 27 -0.98 -6.69 6.89
C SER A 27 0.48 -6.61 6.45
N LYS A 28 1.27 -5.80 7.16
CA LYS A 28 2.74 -5.76 7.03
C LYS A 28 3.35 -7.16 6.93
N ASP A 29 3.04 -8.04 7.87
CA ASP A 29 3.60 -9.40 7.92
C ASP A 29 3.24 -10.23 6.67
N LYS A 30 2.03 -10.05 6.12
CA LYS A 30 1.63 -10.71 4.87
C LYS A 30 2.36 -10.16 3.66
N LEU A 31 2.63 -8.85 3.64
CA LEU A 31 3.40 -8.21 2.57
C LEU A 31 4.83 -8.74 2.59
N GLU A 32 5.47 -8.73 3.77
CA GLU A 32 6.85 -9.19 3.94
C GLU A 32 7.00 -10.68 3.66
N SER A 33 6.05 -11.52 4.10
CA SER A 33 6.07 -12.96 3.79
C SER A 33 5.86 -13.25 2.30
N SER A 34 5.28 -12.31 1.55
CA SER A 34 5.14 -12.37 0.09
C SER A 34 6.33 -11.73 -0.64
N GLY A 35 7.39 -11.35 0.08
CA GLY A 35 8.59 -10.73 -0.49
C GLY A 35 8.44 -9.25 -0.88
N ILE A 36 7.39 -8.58 -0.39
CA ILE A 36 7.13 -7.17 -0.69
C ILE A 36 7.84 -6.30 0.34
N THR A 37 8.75 -5.43 -0.13
CA THR A 37 9.44 -4.46 0.71
C THR A 37 8.46 -3.40 1.23
N THR A 38 8.30 -3.34 2.55
CA THR A 38 7.40 -2.40 3.25
C THR A 38 8.10 -1.10 3.67
N MET A 39 9.43 -1.09 3.72
CA MET A 39 10.22 0.09 4.09
C MET A 39 10.43 1.01 2.89
N LEU A 40 10.01 2.27 3.02
CA LEU A 40 10.07 3.28 1.98
C LEU A 40 11.00 4.42 2.40
N ASN A 41 12.01 4.68 1.59
CA ASN A 41 12.81 5.90 1.66
C ASN A 41 12.22 6.94 0.70
N THR A 42 12.57 8.22 0.89
CA THR A 42 12.22 9.27 -0.06
C THR A 42 12.73 8.91 -1.46
N GLY A 43 11.82 8.96 -2.44
CA GLY A 43 12.10 8.56 -3.82
C GLY A 43 11.86 7.08 -4.14
N ASN A 44 11.60 6.22 -3.15
CA ASN A 44 11.21 4.83 -3.41
C ASN A 44 9.77 4.76 -3.94
N VAL A 45 9.55 3.88 -4.91
CA VAL A 45 8.21 3.52 -5.37
C VAL A 45 7.77 2.26 -4.64
N PHE A 46 6.61 2.32 -3.98
CA PHE A 46 5.93 1.12 -3.50
C PHE A 46 5.16 0.47 -4.66
N SER A 47 5.39 -0.82 -4.90
CA SER A 47 4.66 -1.58 -5.92
C SER A 47 4.31 -2.97 -5.38
N MET A 48 3.15 -3.47 -5.80
CA MET A 48 2.65 -4.79 -5.44
C MET A 48 1.83 -5.35 -6.60
N SER A 49 1.99 -6.63 -6.91
CA SER A 49 1.14 -7.34 -7.86
C SER A 49 -0.07 -7.94 -7.14
N ALA A 50 -1.27 -7.50 -7.48
CA ALA A 50 -2.52 -8.02 -6.91
C ALA A 50 -3.04 -9.21 -7.73
N SER A 51 -2.25 -10.28 -7.90
CA SER A 51 -2.49 -11.29 -8.95
C SER A 51 -3.55 -12.37 -8.66
N SER A 52 -4.34 -12.30 -7.57
CA SER A 52 -5.29 -13.41 -7.29
C SER A 52 -6.49 -13.14 -6.36
N ARG A 53 -6.66 -11.92 -5.81
CA ARG A 53 -7.67 -11.67 -4.75
C ARG A 53 -8.57 -10.46 -4.98
N VAL A 54 -8.42 -9.82 -6.12
CA VAL A 54 -9.26 -8.70 -6.54
C VAL A 54 -10.23 -9.25 -7.57
N GLY A 55 -11.51 -8.92 -7.46
CA GLY A 55 -12.51 -9.36 -8.43
C GLY A 55 -12.19 -8.90 -9.84
N TRP A 56 -12.95 -9.43 -10.80
CA TRP A 56 -12.76 -9.15 -12.23
C TRP A 56 -13.23 -7.75 -12.64
N ASP A 57 -14.08 -7.10 -11.84
CA ASP A 57 -14.50 -5.72 -12.06
C ASP A 57 -13.53 -4.74 -11.42
N LEU A 58 -12.59 -4.25 -12.23
CA LEU A 58 -11.59 -3.26 -11.80
C LEU A 58 -12.10 -1.81 -11.94
N THR A 59 -13.32 -1.59 -12.44
CA THR A 59 -13.87 -0.26 -12.74
C THR A 59 -13.98 0.62 -11.49
N ASN A 60 -14.19 0.00 -10.33
CA ASN A 60 -14.33 0.67 -9.03
C ASN A 60 -13.19 0.33 -8.06
N LEU A 61 -12.05 -0.12 -8.57
CA LEU A 61 -10.94 -0.56 -7.74
C LEU A 61 -10.35 0.60 -6.92
N ASN A 62 -10.52 0.51 -5.61
CA ASN A 62 -9.97 1.41 -4.61
C ASN A 62 -8.85 0.69 -3.84
N VAL A 63 -7.65 1.24 -3.91
CA VAL A 63 -6.49 0.76 -3.15
C VAL A 63 -6.17 1.78 -2.07
N ILE A 64 -6.15 1.31 -0.83
CA ILE A 64 -5.78 2.08 0.35
C ILE A 64 -4.47 1.53 0.88
N VAL A 65 -3.44 2.37 0.92
CA VAL A 65 -2.13 2.05 1.49
C VAL A 65 -1.96 2.84 2.78
N THR A 66 -1.90 2.15 3.91
CA THR A 66 -1.61 2.77 5.21
C THR A 66 -0.11 2.75 5.45
N VAL A 67 0.44 3.92 5.75
CA VAL A 67 1.87 4.14 5.98
C VAL A 67 2.08 4.71 7.37
N GLN A 68 2.97 4.11 8.14
CA GLN A 68 3.48 4.67 9.38
C GLN A 68 4.67 5.59 9.10
N LEU A 69 4.55 6.82 9.58
CA LEU A 69 5.56 7.87 9.53
C LEU A 69 6.58 7.69 10.65
N PRO A 70 7.78 8.30 10.53
CA PRO A 70 8.83 8.23 11.54
C PRO A 70 8.41 8.70 12.94
N ASN A 71 7.44 9.63 13.01
CA ASN A 71 6.89 10.15 14.26
C ASN A 71 5.81 9.23 14.88
N GLY A 72 5.62 8.02 14.34
CA GLY A 72 4.63 7.04 14.79
C GLY A 72 3.22 7.25 14.26
N GLN A 73 2.93 8.39 13.59
CA GLN A 73 1.61 8.64 13.01
C GLN A 73 1.37 7.79 11.77
N THR A 74 0.12 7.39 11.54
CA THR A 74 -0.28 6.70 10.31
C THR A 74 -0.98 7.64 9.34
N LYS A 75 -0.76 7.43 8.03
CA LYS A 75 -1.48 8.11 6.95
C LYS A 75 -1.97 7.10 5.92
N ASP A 76 -3.18 7.32 5.43
CA ASP A 76 -3.75 6.53 4.34
C ASP A 76 -3.57 7.26 3.01
N PHE A 77 -3.03 6.55 2.02
CA PHE A 77 -2.98 6.97 0.64
C PHE A 77 -4.01 6.16 -0.14
N LYS A 78 -4.99 6.86 -0.73
CA LYS A 78 -6.07 6.23 -1.50
C LYS A 78 -5.84 6.50 -2.98
N THR A 79 -5.90 5.47 -3.79
CA THR A 79 -5.89 5.58 -5.24
C THR A 79 -7.04 4.79 -5.83
N GLN A 80 -7.66 5.37 -6.87
CA GLN A 80 -8.60 4.65 -7.71
C GLN A 80 -7.87 4.26 -8.98
N VAL A 81 -7.93 2.98 -9.33
CA VAL A 81 -7.46 2.53 -10.65
C VAL A 81 -8.58 2.86 -11.64
N LYS A 82 -8.27 3.71 -12.63
CA LYS A 82 -9.17 4.07 -13.74
C LYS A 82 -8.85 3.23 -14.97
#